data_AF-A0A924ATL5-F1
#
_entry.id   AF-A0A924ATL5-F1
#
_cell.length_a   1.000
_cell.length_b   1.000
_cell.length_c   1.000
_cell.angle_alpha   90.00
_cell.angle_beta   90.00
_cell.angle_gamma   90.00
#
_symmetry.space_group_name_H-M   'P 1'
#
loop_
_entity.id
_entity.type
_entity.pdbx_description
1 polymer ?
#
loop_
_entity_poly.entity_id
_entity_poly.type
_entity_poly.pdbx_seq_one_letter_code
_entity_poly.pdbx_strand_id
1 'polypeptide(L)'
;MEIFVSKKTKGIKSQIANLVAIASLDGNFSVAEKKLVFELGEKNGLSRDRVKEIIRSDEPIKFKTPDTDSLRFDRVYESIQMLLMEGDKEEEKIDFCTELAIKLGVRMAVAGVLVKKIVVGMKEEKSYADIKKESADFLNI
;
A
#
# COMPACT_ATOMS: atom_id res chain seq x y z
N MET A 1 0.51 -18.25 -23.46
CA MET A 1 0.23 -16.90 -22.92
C MET A 1 0.01 -16.89 -21.39
N GLU A 2 0.20 -17.98 -20.66
CA GLU A 2 -0.19 -18.07 -19.23
C GLU A 2 0.86 -17.56 -18.22
N ILE A 3 2.11 -17.38 -18.63
CA ILE A 3 3.21 -17.12 -17.69
C ILE A 3 3.19 -15.67 -17.18
N PHE A 4 2.73 -14.71 -17.99
CA PHE A 4 2.75 -13.28 -17.65
C PHE A 4 1.63 -12.87 -16.66
N VAL A 5 0.44 -13.46 -16.82
CA VAL A 5 -0.68 -13.28 -15.89
C VAL A 5 -0.29 -13.80 -14.51
N SER A 6 0.34 -14.97 -14.43
CA SER A 6 0.72 -15.59 -13.14
C SER A 6 1.69 -14.73 -12.30
N LYS A 7 2.63 -14.01 -12.92
CA LYS A 7 3.58 -13.12 -12.22
C LYS A 7 2.89 -11.86 -11.72
N LYS A 8 2.03 -11.24 -12.54
CA LYS A 8 1.26 -10.05 -12.16
C LYS A 8 0.28 -10.38 -11.03
N THR A 9 -0.43 -11.50 -11.13
CA THR A 9 -1.37 -11.99 -10.09
C THR A 9 -0.66 -12.43 -8.81
N LYS A 10 0.56 -13.00 -8.88
CA LYS A 10 1.38 -13.29 -7.68
C LYS A 10 1.85 -12.01 -6.99
N GLY A 11 2.27 -11.01 -7.76
CA GLY A 11 2.66 -9.70 -7.23
C GLY A 11 1.51 -9.02 -6.50
N ILE A 12 0.31 -9.01 -7.10
CA ILE A 12 -0.93 -8.45 -6.54
C ILE A 12 -1.39 -9.22 -5.30
N LYS A 13 -1.41 -10.57 -5.35
CA LYS A 13 -1.73 -11.39 -4.17
C LYS A 13 -0.76 -11.12 -3.03
N SER A 14 0.54 -11.06 -3.31
CA SER A 14 1.55 -10.72 -2.31
C SER A 14 1.31 -9.31 -1.76
N GLN A 15 0.89 -8.36 -2.59
CA GLN A 15 0.66 -6.99 -2.18
C GLN A 15 -0.57 -6.83 -1.28
N ILE A 16 -1.67 -7.50 -1.64
CA ILE A 16 -2.91 -7.52 -0.85
C ILE A 16 -2.71 -8.33 0.43
N ALA A 17 -2.07 -9.49 0.34
CA ALA A 17 -1.71 -10.29 1.50
C ALA A 17 -0.76 -9.51 2.43
N ASN A 18 0.14 -8.71 1.87
CA ASN A 18 1.00 -7.82 2.63
C ASN A 18 0.19 -6.73 3.35
N LEU A 19 -0.77 -6.09 2.68
CA LEU A 19 -1.65 -5.08 3.26
C LEU A 19 -2.58 -5.65 4.34
N VAL A 20 -3.09 -6.86 4.12
CA VAL A 20 -3.86 -7.65 5.11
C VAL A 20 -2.99 -7.99 6.33
N ALA A 21 -1.77 -8.47 6.12
CA ALA A 21 -0.85 -8.82 7.19
C ALA A 21 -0.48 -7.58 8.00
N ILE A 22 -0.17 -6.47 7.33
CA ILE A 22 0.14 -5.17 7.93
C ILE A 22 -1.00 -4.65 8.79
N ALA A 23 -2.24 -4.70 8.28
CA ALA A 23 -3.42 -4.22 9.00
C ALA A 23 -3.92 -5.21 10.09
N SER A 24 -3.32 -6.40 10.19
CA SER A 24 -3.62 -7.40 11.22
C SER A 24 -2.52 -7.54 12.29
N LEU A 25 -1.38 -6.85 12.14
CA LEU A 25 -0.19 -6.98 13.01
C LEU A 25 -0.40 -6.53 14.47
N ASP A 26 -1.31 -5.59 14.69
CA ASP A 26 -1.65 -5.01 16.00
C ASP A 26 -2.91 -5.63 16.62
N GLY A 27 -3.53 -6.59 15.91
CA GLY A 27 -4.77 -7.26 16.33
C GLY A 27 -6.02 -6.37 16.25
N ASN A 28 -5.92 -5.15 15.73
CA ASN A 28 -7.02 -4.19 15.74
C ASN A 28 -7.40 -3.75 14.33
N PHE A 29 -7.67 -4.75 13.46
CA PHE A 29 -8.07 -4.52 12.08
C PHE A 29 -9.45 -3.84 12.01
N SER A 30 -9.44 -2.52 11.95
CA SER A 30 -10.62 -1.65 12.06
C SER A 30 -11.54 -1.81 10.85
N VAL A 31 -12.77 -1.30 10.99
CA VAL A 31 -13.75 -1.32 9.89
C VAL A 31 -13.25 -0.51 8.70
N ALA A 32 -12.54 0.60 8.95
CA ALA A 32 -11.93 1.41 7.89
C ALA A 32 -10.85 0.63 7.14
N GLU A 33 -9.90 0.02 7.85
CA GLU A 33 -8.80 -0.73 7.23
C GLU A 33 -9.29 -1.95 6.44
N LYS A 34 -10.30 -2.67 6.97
CA LYS A 34 -10.97 -3.77 6.26
C LYS A 34 -11.57 -3.28 4.94
N LYS A 35 -12.27 -2.14 4.97
CA LYS A 35 -12.88 -1.55 3.78
C LYS A 35 -11.81 -1.21 2.73
N LEU A 36 -10.71 -0.59 3.14
CA LEU A 36 -9.60 -0.23 2.26
C LEU A 36 -8.95 -1.46 1.62
N VAL A 37 -8.75 -2.54 2.40
CA VAL A 37 -8.22 -3.81 1.88
C VAL A 37 -9.16 -4.47 0.87
N PHE A 38 -10.48 -4.41 1.09
CA PHE A 38 -11.46 -4.89 0.11
C PHE A 38 -11.44 -4.09 -1.19
N GLU A 39 -11.47 -2.76 -1.10
CA GLU A 39 -11.41 -1.88 -2.26
C GLU A 39 -10.15 -2.12 -3.09
N LEU A 40 -9.02 -2.29 -2.42
CA LEU A 40 -7.74 -2.59 -3.04
C LEU A 40 -7.75 -3.94 -3.76
N GLY A 41 -8.31 -4.97 -3.13
CA GLY A 41 -8.42 -6.29 -3.72
C GLY A 41 -9.31 -6.31 -4.96
N GLU A 42 -10.47 -5.66 -4.90
CA GLU A 42 -11.42 -5.53 -6.01
C GLU A 42 -10.79 -4.76 -7.18
N LYS A 43 -10.13 -3.61 -6.92
CA LYS A 43 -9.43 -2.82 -7.96
C LYS A 43 -8.32 -3.60 -8.66
N ASN A 44 -7.74 -4.59 -7.99
CA ASN A 44 -6.69 -5.45 -8.55
C ASN A 44 -7.21 -6.79 -9.09
N GLY A 45 -8.53 -6.92 -9.28
CA GLY A 45 -9.16 -8.08 -9.92
C GLY A 45 -9.32 -9.29 -9.01
N LEU A 46 -9.24 -9.13 -7.69
CA LEU A 46 -9.66 -10.16 -6.74
C LEU A 46 -11.15 -10.04 -6.44
N SER A 47 -11.83 -11.18 -6.31
CA SER A 47 -13.18 -11.19 -5.76
C SER A 47 -13.14 -10.85 -4.27
N ARG A 48 -14.22 -10.22 -3.79
CA ARG A 48 -14.43 -9.95 -2.36
C ARG A 48 -14.23 -11.18 -1.49
N ASP A 49 -14.69 -12.34 -1.95
CA ASP A 49 -14.52 -13.59 -1.20
C ASP A 49 -13.08 -14.05 -1.16
N ARG A 50 -12.29 -13.83 -2.23
CA ARG A 50 -10.86 -14.10 -2.19
C ARG A 50 -10.12 -13.18 -1.24
N VAL A 51 -10.55 -11.92 -1.11
CA VAL A 51 -10.00 -10.99 -0.11
C VAL A 51 -10.39 -11.43 1.31
N LYS A 52 -11.64 -11.86 1.54
CA LYS A 52 -12.07 -12.43 2.83
C LYS A 52 -11.26 -13.66 3.21
N GLU A 53 -10.97 -14.55 2.27
CA GLU A 53 -10.12 -15.73 2.49
C GLU A 53 -8.71 -15.32 2.94
N ILE A 54 -8.12 -14.30 2.32
CA ILE A 54 -6.79 -13.79 2.71
C ILE A 54 -6.84 -13.18 4.12
N ILE A 55 -7.91 -12.46 4.46
CA ILE A 55 -8.12 -11.86 5.80
C ILE A 55 -8.33 -12.91 6.88
N ARG A 56 -9.04 -14.02 6.56
CA ARG A 56 -9.38 -15.09 7.51
C ARG A 56 -8.34 -16.20 7.60
N SER A 57 -7.32 -16.15 6.75
CA SER A 57 -6.29 -17.18 6.69
C SER A 57 -5.40 -17.12 7.93
N ASP A 58 -5.39 -18.19 8.73
CA ASP A 58 -4.47 -18.38 9.85
C ASP A 58 -3.03 -18.73 9.40
N GLU A 59 -2.82 -19.00 8.10
CA GLU A 59 -1.46 -19.10 7.58
C GLU A 59 -0.78 -17.73 7.71
N PRO A 60 0.37 -17.63 8.41
CA PRO A 60 1.13 -16.40 8.42
C PRO A 60 1.53 -16.11 6.98
N ILE A 61 0.85 -15.14 6.39
CA ILE A 61 1.30 -14.54 5.14
C ILE A 61 2.72 -14.10 5.45
N LYS A 62 3.72 -14.77 4.86
CA LYS A 62 5.12 -14.39 4.98
C LYS A 62 5.28 -13.09 4.23
N PHE A 63 4.91 -11.99 4.88
CA PHE A 63 5.14 -10.64 4.43
C PHE A 63 6.64 -10.50 4.26
N LYS A 64 7.09 -10.41 3.02
CA LYS A 64 8.45 -9.97 2.74
C LYS A 64 8.40 -8.47 2.54
N THR A 65 8.97 -7.75 3.50
CA THR A 65 9.24 -6.33 3.36
C THR A 65 9.94 -6.07 2.04
N PRO A 66 9.56 -5.04 1.26
CA PRO A 66 10.27 -4.72 0.04
C PRO A 66 11.77 -4.54 0.32
N ASP A 67 12.58 -5.17 -0.53
CA ASP A 67 14.03 -5.27 -0.34
C ASP A 67 14.77 -3.94 -0.64
N THR A 68 14.12 -3.00 -1.32
CA THR A 68 14.71 -1.70 -1.69
C THR A 68 13.78 -0.54 -1.37
N ASP A 69 14.36 0.62 -1.06
CA ASP A 69 13.60 1.86 -0.81
C ASP A 69 12.79 2.31 -2.04
N SER A 70 13.26 1.99 -3.25
CA SER A 70 12.54 2.25 -4.50
C SER A 70 11.25 1.44 -4.58
N LEU A 71 11.31 0.16 -4.20
CA LEU A 71 10.11 -0.68 -4.13
C LEU A 71 9.19 -0.23 -2.99
N ARG A 72 9.72 0.22 -1.85
CA ARG A 72 8.90 0.77 -0.74
C ARG A 72 8.12 1.99 -1.22
N PHE A 73 8.78 2.91 -1.93
CA PHE A 73 8.13 4.06 -2.56
C PHE A 73 6.98 3.62 -3.46
N ASP A 74 7.23 2.67 -4.37
CA ASP A 74 6.22 2.20 -5.32
C ASP A 74 4.98 1.67 -4.60
N ARG A 75 5.17 0.88 -3.54
CA ARG A 75 4.06 0.34 -2.75
C ARG A 75 3.27 1.43 -2.02
N VAL A 76 3.95 2.42 -1.45
CA VAL A 76 3.29 3.53 -0.75
C VAL A 76 2.52 4.40 -1.76
N TYR A 77 3.14 4.73 -2.89
CA TYR A 77 2.54 5.51 -3.97
C TYR A 77 1.26 4.86 -4.51
N GLU A 78 1.32 3.57 -4.86
CA GLU A 78 0.16 2.83 -5.37
C GLU A 78 -0.98 2.80 -4.34
N SER A 79 -0.65 2.63 -3.05
CA SER A 79 -1.64 2.63 -1.97
C SER A 79 -2.33 3.99 -1.84
N ILE A 80 -1.57 5.09 -1.82
CA ILE A 80 -2.12 6.45 -1.75
C ILE A 80 -2.99 6.76 -2.97
N GLN A 81 -2.51 6.42 -4.17
CA GLN A 81 -3.25 6.64 -5.41
C GLN A 81 -4.62 5.97 -5.36
N MET A 82 -4.67 4.72 -4.88
CA MET A 82 -5.92 3.97 -4.79
C MET A 82 -6.88 4.51 -3.73
N LEU A 83 -6.36 5.04 -2.61
CA LEU A 83 -7.11 5.53 -1.46
C LEU A 83 -7.66 6.95 -1.63
N LEU A 84 -6.91 7.81 -2.33
CA LEU A 84 -7.28 9.20 -2.54
C LEU A 84 -8.02 9.45 -3.86
N MET A 85 -8.22 8.42 -4.67
CA MET A 85 -8.98 8.51 -5.92
C MET A 85 -10.48 8.80 -5.72
N GLU A 86 -11.07 8.49 -4.57
CA GLU A 86 -12.46 8.86 -4.26
C GLU A 86 -12.68 9.17 -2.76
N GLY A 87 -13.29 10.34 -2.49
CA GLY A 87 -14.09 10.61 -1.29
C GLY A 87 -13.38 11.11 -0.02
N ASP A 88 -14.23 11.59 0.90
CA ASP A 88 -13.99 12.19 2.22
C ASP A 88 -13.03 11.42 3.15
N LYS A 89 -12.67 12.04 4.29
CA LYS A 89 -11.75 11.50 5.32
C LYS A 89 -10.30 11.36 4.86
N GLU A 90 -9.79 12.38 4.16
CA GLU A 90 -8.41 12.42 3.68
C GLU A 90 -7.38 12.23 4.82
N GLU A 91 -7.62 12.83 5.97
CA GLU A 91 -6.72 12.74 7.13
C GLU A 91 -6.58 11.31 7.65
N GLU A 92 -7.71 10.61 7.85
CA GLU A 92 -7.73 9.17 8.25
C GLU A 92 -6.97 8.29 7.23
N LYS A 93 -7.04 8.63 5.94
CA LYS A 93 -6.34 7.90 4.87
C LYS A 93 -4.84 8.18 4.88
N ILE A 94 -4.42 9.42 5.17
CA ILE A 94 -3.00 9.81 5.29
C ILE A 94 -2.35 9.12 6.48
N ASP A 95 -3.04 9.06 7.62
CA ASP A 95 -2.53 8.39 8.82
C ASP A 95 -2.34 6.89 8.55
N PHE A 96 -3.34 6.24 7.95
CA PHE A 96 -3.22 4.84 7.52
C PHE A 96 -2.04 4.62 6.55
N CYS A 97 -1.86 5.48 5.55
CA CYS A 97 -0.74 5.37 4.62
C CYS A 97 0.62 5.54 5.30
N THR A 98 0.68 6.35 6.37
CA THR A 98 1.90 6.58 7.15
C THR A 98 2.27 5.33 7.94
N GLU A 99 1.31 4.73 8.63
CA GLU A 99 1.52 3.47 9.35
C GLU A 99 1.90 2.33 8.39
N LEU A 100 1.24 2.27 7.24
CA LEU A 100 1.56 1.34 6.17
C LEU A 100 3.01 1.52 5.67
N ALA A 101 3.45 2.76 5.43
CA ALA A 101 4.82 3.04 5.00
C ALA A 101 5.85 2.55 6.03
N ILE A 102 5.59 2.74 7.33
CA ILE A 102 6.46 2.23 8.41
C ILE A 102 6.53 0.70 8.37
N LYS A 103 5.38 0.04 8.27
CA LYS A 103 5.28 -1.43 8.20
C LYS A 103 5.94 -1.99 6.92
N LEU A 104 6.01 -1.21 5.83
CA LEU A 104 6.75 -1.51 4.60
C LEU A 104 8.28 -1.29 4.71
N GLY A 105 8.77 -0.83 5.86
CA GLY A 105 10.21 -0.62 6.11
C GLY A 105 10.70 0.79 5.81
N VAL A 106 9.80 1.75 5.55
CA VAL A 106 10.18 3.17 5.54
C VAL A 106 10.49 3.59 6.98
N ARG A 107 11.60 4.32 7.19
CA ARG A 107 11.97 4.78 8.53
C ARG A 107 10.86 5.66 9.11
N MET A 108 10.48 5.42 10.36
CA MET A 108 9.43 6.19 11.05
C MET A 108 9.65 7.70 10.99
N ALA A 109 10.92 8.15 11.09
CA ALA A 109 11.29 9.56 11.02
C ALA A 109 10.95 10.26 9.69
N VAL A 110 10.77 9.51 8.60
CA VAL A 110 10.51 10.07 7.26
C VAL A 110 9.19 9.60 6.65
N ALA A 111 8.51 8.60 7.24
CA ALA A 111 7.29 8.01 6.69
C ALA A 111 6.18 9.05 6.46
N GLY A 112 5.90 9.88 7.47
CA GLY A 112 4.86 10.93 7.34
C GLY A 112 5.21 11.99 6.30
N VAL A 113 6.50 12.34 6.17
CA VAL A 113 6.98 13.30 5.16
C VAL A 113 6.82 12.72 3.76
N LEU A 114 7.22 11.45 3.58
CA LEU A 114 7.07 10.74 2.31
C LEU A 114 5.60 10.68 1.86
N VAL A 115 4.70 10.28 2.76
CA VAL A 115 3.26 10.19 2.44
C VAL A 115 2.72 11.56 2.05
N LYS A 116 2.99 12.61 2.86
CA LYS A 116 2.55 13.97 2.53
C LYS A 116 3.10 14.44 1.18
N LYS A 117 4.36 14.14 0.87
CA LYS A 117 4.99 14.50 -0.40
C LYS A 117 4.29 13.86 -1.58
N ILE A 118 3.95 12.57 -1.48
CA ILE A 118 3.20 11.85 -2.51
C ILE A 118 1.80 12.44 -2.68
N VAL A 119 1.08 12.68 -1.59
CA VAL A 119 -0.28 13.26 -1.62
C VAL A 119 -0.27 14.64 -2.28
N VAL A 120 0.63 15.53 -1.86
CA VAL A 120 0.77 16.86 -2.46
C VAL A 120 1.11 16.75 -3.94
N GLY A 121 2.06 15.90 -4.30
CA GLY A 121 2.44 15.71 -5.70
C GLY A 121 1.29 15.21 -6.58
N MET A 122 0.46 14.29 -6.08
CA MET A 122 -0.73 13.84 -6.81
C MET A 122 -1.76 14.95 -6.98
N LYS A 123 -1.98 15.79 -5.96
CA LYS A 123 -2.89 16.95 -6.03
C LYS A 123 -2.39 18.03 -6.98
N GLU A 124 -1.07 18.18 -7.10
CA GLU A 124 -0.41 19.06 -8.06
C GLU A 124 -0.31 18.43 -9.47
N GLU A 125 -0.91 17.26 -9.69
CA GLU A 125 -0.87 16.51 -10.94
C GLU A 125 0.56 16.21 -11.45
N LYS A 126 1.53 16.16 -10.53
CA LYS A 126 2.92 15.82 -10.87
C LYS A 126 3.02 14.40 -11.39
N SER A 127 3.97 14.18 -12.30
CA SER A 127 4.24 12.85 -12.79
C SER A 127 4.80 11.97 -11.66
N TYR A 128 4.54 10.66 -11.74
CA TYR A 128 5.15 9.68 -10.84
C TYR A 128 6.68 9.83 -10.75
N ALA A 129 7.34 10.11 -11.89
CA ALA A 129 8.79 10.27 -11.95
C ALA A 129 9.26 11.49 -11.14
N ASP A 130 8.53 12.60 -11.22
CA ASP A 130 8.84 13.82 -10.46
C ASP A 130 8.62 13.61 -8.97
N ILE A 131 7.50 13.00 -8.57
CA ILE A 131 7.21 12.72 -7.16
C ILE A 131 8.28 11.78 -6.57
N LYS A 132 8.69 10.76 -7.33
CA LYS A 132 9.74 9.82 -6.91
C LYS A 132 11.09 10.50 -6.77
N LYS A 133 11.46 11.35 -7.74
CA LYS A 133 12.68 12.15 -7.69
C LYS A 133 12.70 13.12 -6.51
N GLU A 134 11.60 13.83 -6.26
CA GLU A 134 11.49 14.75 -5.13
C GLU A 134 11.43 14.04 -3.76
N SER A 135 11.13 12.73 -3.76
CA SER A 135 11.13 11.90 -2.55
C SER A 135 12.44 11.15 -2.33
N ALA A 136 13.38 11.27 -3.26
CA ALA A 136 14.66 10.58 -3.23
C ALA A 136 15.41 10.88 -1.94
N ASP A 137 15.46 12.14 -1.48
CA ASP A 137 16.21 12.53 -0.27
C ASP A 137 15.72 11.85 1.03
N PHE A 138 14.47 11.37 1.07
CA PHE A 138 13.91 10.67 2.23
C PHE A 138 14.24 9.17 2.24
N LEU A 139 14.61 8.66 1.07
CA LEU A 139 14.82 7.27 0.73
C LEU A 139 16.31 7.10 0.32
N ASN A 140 16.89 5.91 0.39
CA ASN A 140 18.27 5.74 -0.10
C ASN A 140 18.25 5.38 -1.59
N ILE A 141 17.69 6.26 -2.44
CA ILE A 141 17.47 6.03 -3.89
C ILE A 141 17.86 7.20 -4.77
#